data_AF-A0A0S8I3P5-F1
#
_entry.id   AF-A0A0S8I3P5-F1
#
_cell.length_a   1.000
_cell.length_b   1.000
_cell.length_c   1.000
_cell.angle_alpha   90.00
_cell.angle_beta   90.00
_cell.angle_gamma   90.00
#
_symmetry.space_group_name_H-M   'P 1'
#
loop_
_entity.id
_entity.type
_entity.pdbx_description
1 polymer ?
#
loop_
_entity_poly.entity_id
_entity_poly.type
_entity_poly.pdbx_seq_one_letter_code
_entity_poly.pdbx_strand_id
1 'polypeptide(L)' 'MKTVLASYVVRVYRFAKNQPHNLVGVVEEAGVKGKKAFTGLTELWGIISSSRAVRDDRKTGGKKISNHGKRT' A
#
# COMPACT_ATOMS: atom_id res chain seq x y z
N MET A 1 8.98 -15.74 -16.43
CA MET A 1 8.72 -14.49 -15.68
C MET A 1 8.62 -14.85 -14.19
N LYS A 2 9.37 -14.20 -13.30
CA LYS A 2 9.27 -14.45 -11.85
C LYS A 2 8.11 -13.62 -11.29
N THR A 3 7.00 -14.27 -11.00
CA THR A 3 5.85 -13.65 -10.33
C THR A 3 6.16 -13.52 -8.85
N VAL A 4 6.47 -12.32 -8.37
CA VAL A 4 6.68 -12.09 -6.93
C VAL A 4 5.31 -11.89 -6.28
N LEU A 5 4.75 -12.96 -5.72
CA LEU A 5 3.52 -12.88 -4.93
C LEU A 5 3.78 -12.09 -3.65
N ALA A 6 2.91 -11.12 -3.37
CA ALA A 6 2.89 -10.40 -2.10
C ALA A 6 1.88 -11.09 -1.18
N SER A 7 2.26 -11.28 0.09
CA SER A 7 1.32 -11.72 1.13
C SER A 7 0.96 -10.52 2.00
N TYR A 8 -0.32 -10.40 2.35
CA TYR A 8 -0.81 -9.31 3.19
C TYR A 8 -1.56 -9.87 4.40
N VAL A 9 -1.39 -9.23 5.56
CA VAL A 9 -2.19 -9.45 6.75
C VAL A 9 -3.18 -8.30 6.86
N VAL A 10 -4.47 -8.62 6.83
CA VAL A 10 -5.56 -7.64 6.96
C VAL A 10 -6.21 -7.82 8.32
N ARG A 11 -6.22 -6.76 9.13
CA ARG A 11 -6.88 -6.70 10.44
C ARG A 11 -8.12 -5.81 10.31
N VAL A 12 -9.30 -6.40 10.45
CA VAL A 12 -10.57 -5.67 10.42
C VAL A 12 -11.02 -5.42 11.85
N TYR A 13 -11.25 -4.15 12.19
CA TYR A 13 -11.69 -3.73 13.53
C TYR A 13 -13.16 -3.38 13.59
N ARG A 14 -13.69 -2.78 12.51
CA ARG A 14 -15.11 -2.45 12.40
C ARG A 14 -15.63 -2.96 11.07
N PHE A 15 -16.78 -3.63 11.12
CA PHE A 15 -17.50 -4.07 9.95
C PHE A 15 -19.00 -3.99 10.26
N ALA A 16 -19.71 -3.11 9.55
CA ALA A 16 -21.16 -3.02 9.63
C ALA A 16 -21.78 -3.73 8.42
N LYS A 17 -22.54 -4.80 8.67
CA LYS A 17 -23.14 -5.67 7.64
C LYS A 17 -23.96 -4.91 6.58
N ASN A 18 -24.57 -3.79 6.98
CA ASN A 18 -25.44 -2.98 6.12
C ASN A 18 -24.78 -1.68 5.62
N GLN A 19 -23.49 -1.45 5.94
CA GLN A 19 -22.78 -0.24 5.55
C GLN A 19 -21.34 -0.59 5.14
N PRO A 20 -21.08 -0.89 3.85
CA PRO A 20 -19.75 -1.27 3.37
C PRO A 20 -18.69 -0.16 3.52
N HIS A 21 -19.12 1.11 3.68
CA HIS A 21 -18.26 2.25 4.02
C HIS A 21 -17.81 2.28 5.49
N ASN A 22 -18.30 1.36 6.31
CA ASN A 22 -17.93 1.21 7.72
C ASN A 22 -16.99 0.01 7.95
N LEU A 23 -16.19 -0.32 6.93
CA LEU A 23 -15.13 -1.33 7.01
C LEU A 23 -13.82 -0.66 7.40
N VAL A 24 -13.52 -0.61 8.70
CA VAL A 24 -12.29 0.00 9.21
C VAL A 24 -11.30 -1.08 9.61
N GLY A 25 -10.08 -0.95 9.13
CA GLY A 25 -9.02 -1.91 9.43
C GLY A 25 -7.63 -1.37 9.12
N VAL A 26 -6.66 -2.25 9.23
CA VAL A 26 -5.27 -2.01 8.88
C VAL A 26 -4.75 -3.16 8.04
N VAL A 27 -3.96 -2.84 7.01
CA VAL A 27 -3.26 -3.80 6.17
C VAL A 27 -1.75 -3.66 6.36
N GLU A 28 -1.09 -4.81 6.47
CA GLU A 28 0.36 -4.96 6.56
C GLU A 28 0.81 -5.92 5.46
N GLU A 29 1.93 -5.61 4.80
CA GLU A 29 2.55 -6.48 3.82
C GLU A 29 3.61 -7.35 4.49
N ALA A 30 3.52 -8.67 4.31
CA ALA A 30 4.42 -9.61 4.96
C ALA A 30 5.88 -9.35 4.53
N GLY A 31 6.76 -9.16 5.51
CA GLY A 31 8.17 -8.85 5.28
C GLY A 31 8.47 -7.38 4.95
N VAL A 32 7.47 -6.49 4.94
CA VAL A 32 7.66 -5.05 4.79
C VAL A 32 7.29 -4.35 6.08
N LYS A 33 8.19 -3.50 6.57
CA LYS A 33 7.92 -2.70 7.77
C LYS A 33 6.92 -1.59 7.45
N GLY A 34 5.74 -1.65 8.06
CA GLY A 34 4.75 -0.58 7.98
C GLY A 34 3.33 -1.12 7.88
N LYS A 35 2.38 -0.28 8.26
CA LYS A 35 0.96 -0.62 8.25
C LYS A 35 0.16 0.55 7.71
N LYS A 36 -0.86 0.28 6.91
CA LYS A 36 -1.75 1.30 6.35
C LYS A 36 -3.17 1.07 6.86
N ALA A 37 -3.79 2.11 7.39
CA ALA A 37 -5.20 2.04 7.74
C ALA A 37 -6.07 2.10 6.47
N PHE A 38 -7.25 1.53 6.56
CA PHE A 38 -8.30 1.69 5.56
C PHE A 38 -9.65 1.83 6.26
N THR A 39 -10.57 2.54 5.61
CA THR A 39 -11.94 2.82 6.08
C THR A 39 -13.01 2.28 5.14
N GLY A 40 -12.59 1.63 4.05
CA GLY A 40 -13.51 0.94 3.14
C GLY A 40 -12.79 -0.02 2.20
N LEU A 41 -13.59 -0.83 1.49
CA LEU A 41 -13.07 -1.83 0.55
C LEU A 41 -12.31 -1.20 -0.63
N THR A 42 -12.81 -0.07 -1.15
CA THR A 42 -12.17 0.66 -2.26
C THR A 42 -10.76 1.12 -1.89
N GLU A 43 -10.59 1.67 -0.69
CA GLU A 43 -9.29 2.12 -0.18
C GLU A 43 -8.34 0.93 0.02
N LEU A 44 -8.83 -0.17 0.62
CA LEU A 44 -8.06 -1.41 0.75
C LEU A 44 -7.56 -1.93 -0.60
N TRP A 45 -8.43 -1.94 -1.62
CA TRP A 45 -8.06 -2.38 -2.97
C TRP A 45 -7.01 -1.47 -3.60
N GLY A 46 -7.11 -0.15 -3.41
CA GLY A 46 -6.12 0.82 -3.87
C GLY A 46 -4.75 0.59 -3.23
N ILE A 47 -4.71 0.28 -1.93
CA ILE A 47 -3.46 -0.01 -1.22
C ILE A 47 -2.79 -1.28 -1.76
N ILE A 48 -3.56 -2.36 -1.95
CA ILE A 48 -3.02 -3.65 -2.43
C ILE A 48 -2.56 -3.52 -3.89
N SER A 49 -3.35 -2.86 -4.74
CA SER A 49 -3.05 -2.71 -6.16
C SER A 49 -1.87 -1.78 -6.42
N SER A 50 -1.72 -0.71 -5.64
CA SER A 50 -0.56 0.20 -5.75
C SER A 50 0.75 -0.48 -5.32
N SER A 51 0.74 -1.36 -4.32
CA SER A 51 1.94 -2.11 -3.95
C SER A 51 2.41 -3.05 -5.07
N ARG A 52 1.48 -3.62 -5.85
CA ARG A 52 1.82 -4.45 -7.02
C ARG A 52 2.50 -3.64 -8.13
N ALA A 53 2.06 -2.42 -8.40
CA ALA A 53 2.64 -1.55 -9.43
C ALA A 53 4.09 -1.15 -9.12
N VAL A 54 4.40 -0.83 -7.85
CA VAL A 54 5.76 -0.42 -7.44
C VAL A 54 6.80 -1.55 -7.60
N ARG A 55 6.36 -2.81 -7.58
CA ARG A 55 7.26 -3.96 -7.74
C ARG A 55 7.63 -4.22 -9.21
N ASP A 56 6.84 -3.74 -10.16
CA ASP A 56 7.15 -3.81 -11.60
C ASP A 56 8.20 -2.76 -11.97
N ASP A 57 8.06 -1.55 -11.42
CA ASP A 57 8.94 -0.41 -11.68
C ASP A 57 10.35 -0.52 -11.07
N ARG A 58 10.53 -1.29 -9.98
CA ARG A 58 11.84 -1.47 -9.33
C ARG A 58 12.86 -2.26 -10.15
N LYS A 59 12.53 -2.68 -11.38
CA LYS A 59 13.50 -3.23 -12.33
C LYS A 59 14.17 -2.18 -13.22
N THR A 60 13.76 -0.92 -13.17
CA THR A 60 14.37 0.16 -13.97
C THR A 60 14.75 1.35 -13.08
N GLY A 61 15.96 1.27 -12.52
CA GLY A 61 16.92 2.37 -12.54
C GLY A 61 16.59 3.67 -11.79
N GLY A 62 17.49 4.04 -10.88
CA GLY A 62 18.02 5.41 -10.91
C GLY A 62 17.51 6.37 -9.84
N LYS A 63 18.28 6.43 -8.75
CA LYS A 63 18.48 7.58 -7.87
C LYS A 63 18.37 8.93 -8.62
N LYS A 64 17.41 9.78 -8.24
CA LYS A 64 17.52 11.24 -8.40
C LYS A 64 17.30 11.95 -7.06
N ILE A 65 18.43 12.10 -6.37
CA ILE A 65 18.90 13.25 -5.59
C ILE A 65 17.93 14.45 -5.57
N SER A 66 17.49 14.81 -4.37
CA SER A 66 16.90 16.11 -4.04
C SER A 66 17.97 17.19 -4.12
N ASN A 67 17.84 18.15 -5.03
CA ASN A 67 18.67 19.35 -4.97
C ASN A 67 18.04 20.37 -4.01
N HIS A 68 18.72 20.50 -2.89
CA HIS A 68 18.64 21.56 -1.91
C HIS A 68 19.19 22.87 -2.48
N GLY A 69 18.46 23.98 -2.30
CA GLY A 69 19.01 25.33 -2.30
C GLY A 69 19.06 26.07 -3.63
N LYS A 70 18.29 27.16 -3.73
CA LYS A 70 18.83 28.42 -4.23
C LYS A 70 18.46 29.56 -3.28
N ARG A 71 19.53 30.10 -2.69
CA ARG A 71 19.68 31.37 -2.00
C ARG A 71 19.86 32.43 -3.09
N THR A 72 19.13 33.54 -2.99
CA THR A 72 19.50 34.96 -3.18
C THR A 72 18.23 35.75 -3.35
#